data_AF-A0A6J6V0J1-F1
#
_entry.id   AF-A0A6J6V0J1-F1
#
_cell.length_a   1.000
_cell.length_b   1.000
_cell.length_c   1.000
_cell.angle_alpha   90.00
_cell.angle_beta   90.00
_cell.angle_gamma   90.00
#
_symmetry.space_group_name_H-M   'P 1'
#
loop_
_entity.id
_entity.type
_entity.pdbx_description
1 polymer ?
#
loop_
_entity_poly.entity_id
_entity_poly.type
_entity_poly.pdbx_seq_one_letter_code
_entity_poly.pdbx_strand_id
1 'polypeptide(L)' 'MYQQASLSTSNSRGLAEGHIFTQDGTLAVTVVQEGLTRLISK' A
#
# COMPACT_ATOMS: atom_id res chain seq x y z
N MET A 1 -6.59 12.92 -3.09
CA MET A 1 -6.26 12.23 -1.82
C MET A 1 -5.68 10.86 -2.13
N TYR A 2 -4.66 10.39 -1.42
CA TYR A 2 -4.19 9.00 -1.52
C TYR A 2 -4.40 8.29 -0.19
N GLN A 3 -5.32 7.34 -0.14
CA GLN A 3 -5.57 6.50 1.03
C GLN A 3 -4.82 5.18 0.86
N GLN A 4 -4.08 4.76 1.89
CA GLN A 4 -3.23 3.57 1.83
C GLN A 4 -3.50 2.68 3.04
N ALA A 5 -3.46 1.37 2.82
CA ALA A 5 -3.58 0.37 3.88
C ALA A 5 -2.61 -0.80 3.63
N SER A 6 -2.02 -1.32 4.70
CA SER A 6 -1.32 -2.61 4.65
C SER A 6 -2.35 -3.73 4.85
N LEU A 7 -2.38 -4.65 3.89
CA LEU A 7 -3.29 -5.81 3.95
C LEU A 7 -2.64 -6.99 4.66
N SER A 8 -1.36 -7.23 4.39
CA SER A 8 -0.59 -8.26 5.09
C SER A 8 0.91 -7.96 5.08
N THR A 9 1.60 -8.47 6.10
CA THR A 9 3.06 -8.47 6.18
C THR A 9 3.52 -9.83 6.69
N SER A 10 4.21 -10.60 5.86
CA SER A 10 4.73 -11.92 6.23
C SER A 10 5.93 -12.29 5.38
N ASN A 11 6.78 -13.21 5.86
CA ASN A 11 7.92 -13.74 5.10
C ASN A 11 8.83 -12.67 4.48
N SER A 12 9.09 -11.59 5.22
CA SER A 12 9.84 -10.42 4.77
C SER A 12 9.24 -9.68 3.56
N ARG A 13 7.92 -9.78 3.35
CA ARG A 13 7.18 -9.11 2.30
C ARG A 13 6.01 -8.34 2.90
N GLY A 14 5.72 -7.17 2.35
CA GLY A 14 4.54 -6.38 2.69
C GLY A 14 3.66 -6.20 1.46
N LEU A 15 2.38 -6.55 1.59
CA LEU A 15 1.34 -6.28 0.61
C LEU A 15 0.52 -5.07 1.08
N ALA A 16 0.43 -4.07 0.22
CA ALA A 16 -0.33 -2.85 0.48
C ALA A 16 -1.27 -2.56 -0.69
N GLU A 17 -2.38 -1.93 -0.36
CA GLU A 17 -3.29 -1.35 -1.34
C GLU A 17 -3.36 0.16 -1.16
N GLY A 18 -3.82 0.85 -2.20
CA GLY A 18 -4.24 2.22 -2.04
C GLY A 18 -5.22 2.70 -3.10
N HIS A 19 -5.97 3.72 -2.71
CA HIS A 19 -7.02 4.35 -3.51
C HIS A 19 -6.72 5.84 -3.65
N ILE A 20 -6.63 6.30 -4.91
CA ILE A 20 -6.36 7.70 -5.24
C ILE A 20 -7.65 8.34 -5.71
N PHE A 21 -8.05 9.40 -5.02
CA PHE A 21 -9.25 10.18 -5.30
C PHE A 21 -8.90 11.56 -5.84
N THR A 22 -9.70 12.05 -6.78
CA THR A 22 -9.71 13.46 -7.23
C THR A 22 -10.21 14.38 -6.12
N GLN A 23 -10.10 15.70 -6.32
CA GLN A 23 -10.47 16.69 -5.30
C GLN A 23 -11.97 16.71 -4.98
N ASP A 24 -12.81 16.34 -5.94
CA ASP A 24 -14.27 16.18 -5.79
C ASP A 24 -14.66 14.85 -5.10
N GLY A 25 -13.69 14.02 -4.73
CA GLY A 25 -13.93 12.73 -4.04
C GLY A 25 -14.15 11.55 -4.98
N THR A 26 -14.07 11.72 -6.30
CA THR A 26 -14.20 10.60 -7.25
C THR A 26 -12.98 9.68 -7.18
N LEU A 27 -13.18 8.36 -7.15
CA LEU A 27 -12.08 7.38 -7.21
C LEU A 27 -11.48 7.37 -8.62
N ALA A 28 -10.19 7.69 -8.71
CA ALA A 28 -9.45 7.73 -9.98
C ALA A 28 -8.64 6.46 -10.23
N VAL A 29 -7.98 5.92 -9.19
CA VAL A 29 -7.05 4.79 -9.33
C VAL A 29 -7.11 3.89 -8.10
N THR A 30 -7.04 2.58 -8.34
CA THR A 30 -6.72 1.57 -7.31
C THR A 30 -5.37 0.93 -7.63
N VAL A 31 -4.54 0.77 -6.61
CA VAL A 31 -3.20 0.19 -6.71
C VAL A 31 -3.08 -0.96 -5.72
N VAL A 32 -2.43 -2.04 -6.15
CA VAL A 32 -1.88 -3.07 -5.27
C VAL A 32 -0.38 -3.11 -5.49
N GLN A 33 0.38 -3.14 -4.40
CA GLN A 33 1.83 -3.24 -4.45
C GLN A 33 2.33 -4.25 -3.42
N GLU A 34 3.32 -5.03 -3.82
CA GLU A 34 4.08 -5.85 -2.92
C GLU A 34 5.56 -5.44 -2.92
N GLY A 35 6.19 -5.45 -1.74
CA GLY A 35 7.59 -5.06 -1.58
C GLY A 35 8.32 -5.88 -0.52
N LEU A 36 9.66 -5.86 -0.59
CA LEU A 36 10.52 -6.46 0.43
C LEU A 36 10.47 -5.61 1.71
N THR A 37 10.10 -6.22 2.82
CA THR A 37 10.10 -5.63 4.16
C THR A 37 10.94 -6.51 5.08
N ARG A 38 12.24 -6.22 5.18
CA ARG A 38 13.21 -7.07 5.89
C ARG A 38 13.67 -6.42 7.19
N LEU A 39 13.66 -7.19 8.29
CA LEU A 39 14.32 -6.78 9.53
C LEU A 39 15.84 -6.77 9.33
N ILE A 40 16.49 -5.72 9.80
CA ILE A 40 17.95 -5.58 9.78
C ILE A 40 18.50 -5.81 11.19
N SER A 41 19.48 -6.71 11.34
CA SER A 41 20.23 -6.85 12.58
C SER A 41 21.39 -5.84 12.60
N LYS A 42 21.79 -5.40 13.80
CA LYS A 42 23.04 -4.65 14.00
C LYS A 42 24.26 -5.56 13.86
#